data_AF-A0A4Z2FGQ0-F1
#
_entry.id   AF-A0A4Z2FGQ0-F1
#
_cell.length_a   1.000
_cell.length_b   1.000
_cell.length_c   1.000
_cell.angle_alpha   90.00
_cell.angle_beta   90.00
_cell.angle_gamma   90.00
#
_symmetry.space_group_name_H-M   'P 1'
#
loop_
_entity.id
_entity.type
_entity.pdbx_description
1 polymer ?
#
loop_
_entity_poly.entity_id
_entity_poly.type
_entity_poly.pdbx_seq_one_letter_code
_entity_poly.pdbx_strand_id
1 'polypeptide(L)'
;MALTLISILIAAIPVSYCYPAVFQDLKETSTNRTSIRFLAVGDWGGLPRPPYVSPVQEVTAREMTNVAEQMGADFILALGDNFYYRGVHSVDSPRFHVSGVGYSDVF
;
A
#
# COMPACT_ATOMS: atom_id res chain seq x y z
N MET A 1 -35.62 14.96 -30.54
CA MET A 1 -35.32 13.59 -30.07
C MET A 1 -33.84 13.23 -30.17
N ALA A 2 -33.16 13.49 -31.29
CA ALA A 2 -31.71 13.26 -31.39
C ALA A 2 -30.88 14.22 -30.51
N LEU A 3 -31.23 15.52 -30.47
CA LEU A 3 -30.53 16.53 -29.66
C LEU A 3 -30.64 16.26 -28.14
N THR A 4 -31.78 15.74 -27.68
CA THR A 4 -31.99 15.36 -26.29
C THR A 4 -31.16 14.13 -25.90
N LEU A 5 -30.97 13.18 -26.81
CA LEU A 5 -30.11 12.01 -26.60
C LEU A 5 -28.64 12.39 -26.54
N ILE A 6 -28.20 13.34 -27.39
CA ILE A 6 -26.81 13.82 -27.41
C ILE A 6 -26.48 14.59 -26.11
N SER A 7 -27.38 15.43 -25.61
CA SER A 7 -27.17 16.14 -24.34
C SER A 7 -27.06 15.20 -23.13
N ILE A 8 -27.83 14.12 -23.09
CA ILE A 8 -27.73 13.10 -22.03
C ILE A 8 -26.37 12.38 -22.09
N LEU A 9 -25.90 12.05 -23.29
CA LEU A 9 -24.61 11.38 -23.48
C LEU A 9 -23.44 12.26 -23.03
N ILE A 10 -23.47 13.56 -23.37
CA ILE A 10 -22.41 14.53 -22.99
C ILE A 10 -22.40 14.77 -21.48
N ALA A 11 -23.55 14.79 -20.82
CA ALA A 11 -23.64 14.94 -19.36
C ALA A 11 -23.20 13.68 -18.58
N ALA A 12 -23.32 12.49 -19.17
CA ALA A 12 -22.94 11.23 -18.51
C ALA A 12 -21.42 10.96 -18.52
N ILE A 13 -20.71 11.43 -19.55
CA ILE A 13 -19.25 11.24 -19.68
C ILE A 13 -18.45 11.80 -18.49
N PRO A 14 -18.65 13.05 -18.02
CA PRO A 14 -17.91 13.58 -16.88
C PRO A 14 -18.24 12.86 -15.55
N VAL A 15 -19.45 12.28 -15.40
CA VAL A 15 -19.80 11.48 -14.22
C VAL A 15 -18.96 10.21 -14.16
N SER A 16 -18.68 9.58 -15.31
CA SER A 16 -17.77 8.42 -15.40
C SER A 16 -16.29 8.73 -15.17
N TYR A 17 -15.81 9.95 -15.51
CA TYR A 17 -14.41 10.35 -15.29
C TYR A 17 -14.13 10.90 -13.88
N CYS A 18 -15.17 11.28 -13.13
CA CYS A 18 -15.06 11.75 -11.75
C CYS A 18 -15.25 10.63 -10.71
N TYR A 19 -15.42 9.38 -11.13
CA TYR A 19 -15.18 8.29 -10.19
C TYR A 19 -13.70 8.37 -9.83
N PRO A 20 -13.33 8.43 -8.53
CA PRO A 20 -12.00 7.96 -8.16
C PRO A 20 -11.82 6.59 -8.83
N ALA A 21 -10.59 6.16 -9.07
CA ALA A 21 -10.35 4.73 -9.17
C ALA A 21 -10.75 4.14 -7.80
N VAL A 22 -12.06 3.96 -7.58
CA VAL A 22 -12.66 3.26 -6.48
C VAL A 22 -12.12 1.88 -6.72
N PHE A 23 -11.09 1.60 -5.93
CA PHE A 23 -10.51 0.30 -5.76
C PHE A 23 -11.60 -0.72 -5.94
N GLN A 24 -11.48 -1.55 -6.97
CA GLN A 24 -12.47 -2.59 -7.15
C GLN A 24 -12.46 -3.38 -5.86
N ASP A 25 -13.60 -3.40 -5.17
CA ASP A 25 -13.83 -4.25 -4.02
C ASP A 25 -13.67 -5.69 -4.52
N LEU A 26 -12.44 -6.20 -4.45
CA LEU A 26 -12.06 -7.52 -4.92
C LEU A 26 -12.53 -8.50 -3.87
N LYS A 27 -13.86 -8.65 -3.83
CA LYS A 27 -14.60 -9.52 -2.93
C LYS A 27 -13.83 -10.82 -2.73
N GLU A 28 -13.45 -11.03 -1.48
CA GLU A 28 -12.60 -12.12 -1.04
C GLU A 28 -13.35 -13.46 -1.09
N THR A 29 -13.57 -14.05 -2.28
CA THR A 29 -14.23 -15.37 -2.34
C THR A 29 -14.03 -16.14 -3.67
N SER A 30 -12.80 -16.35 -4.13
CA SER A 30 -12.56 -17.49 -5.02
C SER A 30 -11.15 -18.06 -4.84
N THR A 31 -11.06 -19.37 -4.70
CA THR A 31 -9.80 -20.14 -4.70
C THR A 31 -9.12 -20.17 -6.06
N ASN A 32 -9.75 -19.60 -7.10
CA ASN A 32 -9.23 -19.45 -8.46
C ASN A 32 -9.05 -17.97 -8.79
N ARG A 33 -8.10 -17.30 -8.13
CA ARG A 33 -7.68 -15.95 -8.54
C ARG A 33 -6.77 -16.06 -9.76
N THR A 34 -7.03 -15.23 -10.77
CA THR A 34 -6.25 -15.18 -12.03
C THR A 34 -5.18 -14.10 -12.02
N SER A 35 -5.05 -13.34 -10.92
CA SER A 35 -4.10 -12.25 -10.75
C SER A 35 -3.31 -12.38 -9.46
N ILE A 36 -2.07 -11.87 -9.49
CA ILE A 36 -1.21 -11.64 -8.34
C ILE A 36 -1.33 -10.17 -7.96
N ARG A 37 -1.45 -9.89 -6.67
CA ARG A 37 -1.56 -8.53 -6.13
C ARG A 37 -0.47 -8.33 -5.11
N PHE A 38 0.25 -7.23 -5.19
CA PHE A 38 1.33 -6.93 -4.26
C PHE A 38 1.44 -5.44 -4.04
N LEU A 39 1.99 -5.07 -2.90
CA LEU A 39 2.38 -3.70 -2.60
C LEU A 39 3.87 -3.53 -2.95
N ALA A 40 4.26 -2.36 -3.43
CA ALA A 40 5.67 -2.02 -3.62
C ALA A 40 6.00 -0.80 -2.76
N VAL A 41 7.06 -0.90 -1.96
CA VAL A 41 7.47 0.16 -1.03
C VAL A 41 8.98 0.35 -1.10
N GLY A 42 9.42 1.59 -1.24
CA GLY A 42 10.83 1.99 -1.13
C GLY A 42 11.00 2.98 0.01
N ASP A 43 12.25 3.29 0.34
CA ASP A 43 12.57 4.46 1.16
C ASP A 43 11.93 4.45 2.57
N TRP A 44 11.76 3.26 3.14
CA TRP A 44 11.07 3.05 4.42
C TRP A 44 12.04 2.84 5.60
N GLY A 45 13.33 3.07 5.42
CA GLY A 45 14.37 2.65 6.34
C GLY A 45 14.53 3.41 7.66
N GLY A 46 13.52 4.17 8.09
CA GLY A 46 13.43 4.77 9.42
C GLY A 46 14.59 5.68 9.81
N LEU A 47 14.98 5.63 11.09
CA LEU A 47 16.06 6.45 11.67
C LEU A 47 17.21 5.57 12.21
N PRO A 48 18.45 6.08 12.25
CA PRO A 48 19.60 5.32 12.73
C PRO A 48 19.69 5.23 14.27
N ARG A 49 18.77 5.86 15.01
CA ARG A 49 18.75 5.89 16.49
C ARG A 49 17.41 5.36 17.01
N PRO A 50 17.38 4.70 18.19
CA PRO A 50 16.12 4.29 18.83
C PRO A 50 15.10 5.45 18.87
N PRO A 51 13.81 5.18 18.59
CA PRO A 51 13.20 3.86 18.37
C PRO A 51 13.39 3.30 16.95
N TYR A 52 14.30 3.84 16.14
CA TYR A 52 14.67 3.42 14.78
C TYR A 52 13.58 3.58 13.70
N VAL A 53 12.40 4.03 14.09
CA VAL A 53 11.27 4.34 13.20
C VAL A 53 11.11 5.84 13.02
N SER A 54 10.36 6.24 11.99
CA SER A 54 9.88 7.61 11.81
C SER A 54 8.34 7.68 11.83
N PRO A 55 7.73 8.81 12.20
CA PRO A 55 6.26 8.94 12.20
C PRO A 55 5.63 8.69 10.82
N VAL A 56 6.31 9.09 9.74
CA VAL A 56 5.84 8.85 8.37
C VAL A 56 5.84 7.35 8.07
N GLN A 57 6.91 6.65 8.44
CA GLN A 57 7.00 5.19 8.28
C GLN A 57 5.86 4.48 9.03
N GLU A 58 5.53 4.90 10.26
CA GLU A 58 4.44 4.31 11.04
C GLU A 58 3.07 4.53 10.39
N VAL A 59 2.77 5.77 9.95
CA VAL A 59 1.50 6.08 9.30
C VAL A 59 1.38 5.35 7.95
N THR A 60 2.46 5.31 7.16
CA THR A 60 2.49 4.55 5.90
C THR A 60 2.29 3.07 6.14
N ALA A 61 2.95 2.48 7.15
CA ALA A 61 2.78 1.08 7.51
C ALA A 61 1.30 0.76 7.83
N ARG A 62 0.66 1.58 8.66
CA ARG A 62 -0.76 1.40 9.00
C ARG A 62 -1.68 1.44 7.77
N GLU A 63 -1.47 2.38 6.85
CA GLU A 63 -2.29 2.43 5.64
C GLU A 63 -1.95 1.29 4.66
N MET A 64 -0.70 0.84 4.59
CA MET A 64 -0.34 -0.36 3.83
C MET A 64 -1.06 -1.60 4.35
N THR A 65 -1.24 -1.75 5.67
CA THR A 65 -2.07 -2.82 6.26
C THR A 65 -3.50 -2.74 5.75
N ASN A 66 -4.15 -1.58 5.85
CA ASN A 66 -5.52 -1.39 5.39
C ASN A 66 -5.68 -1.73 3.90
N VAL A 67 -4.72 -1.30 3.06
CA VAL A 67 -4.73 -1.58 1.62
C VAL A 67 -4.48 -3.06 1.34
N ALA A 68 -3.54 -3.69 2.05
CA ALA A 68 -3.23 -5.11 1.88
C ALA A 68 -4.46 -5.99 2.20
N GLU A 69 -5.17 -5.69 3.29
CA GLU A 69 -6.42 -6.36 3.67
C GLU A 69 -7.51 -6.16 2.61
N GLN A 70 -7.71 -4.93 2.15
CA GLN A 70 -8.72 -4.62 1.13
C GLN A 70 -8.43 -5.28 -0.22
N MET A 71 -7.15 -5.45 -0.60
CA MET A 71 -6.78 -6.12 -1.87
C MET A 71 -6.77 -7.63 -1.76
N GLY A 72 -6.49 -8.17 -0.57
CA GLY A 72 -5.88 -9.48 -0.42
C GLY A 72 -4.54 -9.53 -1.17
N ALA A 73 -3.57 -8.71 -0.74
CA ALA A 73 -2.21 -8.72 -1.28
C ALA A 73 -1.49 -10.04 -0.95
N ASP A 74 -0.76 -10.59 -1.92
CA ASP A 74 -0.04 -11.86 -1.81
C ASP A 74 1.37 -11.68 -1.23
N PHE A 75 1.99 -10.52 -1.47
CA PHE A 75 3.31 -10.16 -0.92
C PHE A 75 3.56 -8.64 -0.96
N ILE A 76 4.67 -8.22 -0.36
CA ILE A 76 5.21 -6.86 -0.41
C ILE A 76 6.58 -6.92 -1.11
N LEU A 77 6.80 -6.02 -2.07
CA LEU A 77 8.05 -5.84 -2.78
C LEU A 77 8.80 -4.64 -2.21
N ALA A 78 9.94 -4.88 -1.56
CA ALA A 78 10.83 -3.82 -1.10
C ALA A 78 11.71 -3.30 -2.26
N LEU A 79 11.64 -2.01 -2.52
CA LEU A 79 12.32 -1.36 -3.66
C LEU A 79 13.71 -0.82 -3.33
N GLY A 80 14.11 -0.77 -2.05
CA GLY A 80 15.40 -0.27 -1.61
C GLY A 80 15.29 0.68 -0.43
N ASP A 81 16.46 1.12 0.07
CA ASP A 81 16.57 2.03 1.22
C ASP A 81 15.84 1.55 2.48
N ASN A 82 15.95 0.23 2.70
CA ASN A 82 15.34 -0.50 3.81
C ASN A 82 15.90 -0.08 5.19
N PHE A 83 17.06 0.59 5.23
CA PHE A 83 17.77 0.94 6.46
C PHE A 83 18.59 2.22 6.31
N TYR A 84 18.02 3.36 6.69
CA TYR A 84 18.73 4.64 6.63
C TYR A 84 19.76 4.80 7.75
N TYR A 85 20.87 5.51 7.58
CA TYR A 85 21.43 6.03 6.31
C TYR A 85 22.59 5.17 5.78
N ARG A 86 23.02 4.16 6.56
CA ARG A 86 24.23 3.36 6.28
C ARG A 86 23.95 1.86 6.29
N GLY A 87 22.69 1.47 6.20
CA GLY A 87 22.29 0.08 6.27
C GLY A 87 22.46 -0.53 7.66
N VAL A 88 22.79 -1.82 7.65
CA VAL A 88 23.08 -2.67 8.80
C VAL A 88 24.39 -3.42 8.53
N HIS A 89 25.17 -3.66 9.58
CA HIS A 89 26.51 -4.26 9.45
C HIS A 89 26.61 -5.66 10.05
N SER A 90 25.54 -6.16 10.65
CA SER A 90 25.43 -7.50 11.20
C SER A 90 23.99 -7.99 11.05
N VAL A 91 23.82 -9.30 10.91
CA VAL A 91 22.52 -9.99 10.95
C VAL A 91 21.83 -9.82 12.30
N ASP A 92 22.59 -9.55 13.36
CA ASP A 92 22.08 -9.33 14.71
C ASP A 92 21.73 -7.85 14.99
N SER A 93 21.61 -7.02 13.93
CA SER A 93 21.30 -5.61 14.13
C SER A 93 19.95 -5.45 14.85
N PRO A 94 19.87 -4.62 15.91
CA PRO A 94 18.59 -4.33 16.57
C PRO A 94 17.59 -3.67 15.62
N ARG A 95 18.05 -3.13 14.48
CA ARG A 95 17.22 -2.51 13.46
C ARG A 95 16.29 -3.48 12.73
N PHE A 96 16.60 -4.78 12.74
CA PHE A 96 15.68 -5.80 12.21
C PHE A 96 14.49 -6.08 13.13
N HIS A 97 14.65 -5.90 14.43
CA HIS A 97 13.73 -6.37 15.47
C HIS A 97 13.00 -5.23 16.16
N VAL A 98 12.76 -4.13 15.46
CA VAL A 98 12.11 -2.96 16.05
C VAL A 98 10.62 -3.21 16.19
N SER A 99 10.26 -4.03 17.18
CA SER A 99 8.91 -4.38 17.62
C SER A 99 8.50 -3.47 18.79
N GLY A 100 8.58 -2.16 18.54
CA GLY A 100 8.39 -1.13 19.56
C GLY A 100 6.97 -0.63 19.76
N VAL A 101 5.99 -1.09 18.98
CA VAL A 101 4.53 -0.94 19.13
C VAL A 101 3.92 -2.09 18.30
N GLY A 102 2.75 -2.65 18.64
CA GLY A 102 2.20 -3.89 18.07
C GLY A 102 2.02 -3.90 16.54
N TYR A 103 3.10 -4.12 15.80
CA TYR A 103 3.24 -4.09 14.35
C TYR A 103 3.86 -5.38 13.79
N SER A 104 3.65 -6.51 14.47
CA SER A 104 4.10 -7.83 13.99
C SER A 104 3.46 -8.26 12.66
N ASP A 105 2.51 -7.46 12.14
CA ASP A 105 1.60 -7.89 11.09
C ASP A 105 1.74 -7.06 9.80
N VAL A 106 2.80 -6.24 9.68
CA VAL A 106 2.96 -5.32 8.52
C VAL A 106 4.21 -5.58 7.67
N PHE A 107 5.19 -6.33 8.17
CA PHE A 107 6.39 -6.72 7.42
C PHE A 107 6.76 -8.18 7.67
#